data_AF-A0A7V6DYU0-F1
#
_entry.id   AF-A0A7V6DYU0-F1
#
_cell.length_a   1.000
_cell.length_b   1.000
_cell.length_c   1.000
_cell.angle_alpha   90.00
_cell.angle_beta   90.00
_cell.angle_gamma   90.00
#
_symmetry.space_group_name_H-M   'P 1'
#
loop_
_entity.id
_entity.type
_entity.pdbx_description
1 polymer ?
#
loop_
_entity_poly.entity_id
_entity_poly.type
_entity_poly.pdbx_seq_one_letter_code
_entity_poly.pdbx_strand_id
1 'polypeptide(L)'
;MTSRERVLAALNHKDPDRIPVDFGSTPVTGIHVLAVERLRKYYGLPYRPVKVIEPYQMLGEVDEELCEIMGVDVIGLPARNTMFGFPNENWKEFKTFWGQTVLVSQHFVTSFDENGDLLIYPEGDTTSRPSG
;
A
#
# COMPACT_ATOMS: atom_id res chain seq x y z
N MET A 1 18.27 7.67 19.57
CA MET A 1 17.00 7.10 20.07
C MET A 1 16.55 5.97 19.14
N THR A 2 15.87 4.95 19.66
CA THR A 2 15.14 3.98 18.82
C THR A 2 13.93 4.66 18.16
N SER A 3 13.37 4.07 17.09
CA SER A 3 12.15 4.59 16.45
C SER A 3 10.99 4.74 17.44
N ARG A 4 10.81 3.76 18.33
CA ARG A 4 9.81 3.83 19.41
C ARG A 4 10.05 4.99 20.36
N GLU A 5 11.28 5.16 20.84
CA GLU A 5 11.65 6.27 21.72
C GLU A 5 11.42 7.63 21.06
N ARG A 6 11.78 7.75 19.77
CA ARG A 6 11.63 8.96 18.96
C ARG A 6 10.16 9.37 18.83
N VAL A 7 9.29 8.43 18.45
CA VAL A 7 7.85 8.66 18.34
C VAL A 7 7.25 9.03 19.71
N LEU A 8 7.62 8.30 20.77
CA LEU A 8 7.14 8.61 22.12
C LEU A 8 7.63 9.98 22.62
N ALA A 9 8.86 10.38 22.33
CA ALA A 9 9.36 11.71 22.68
C ALA A 9 8.52 12.82 22.02
N ALA A 10 8.30 12.71 20.70
CA ALA A 10 7.49 13.67 19.95
C ALA A 10 6.04 13.75 20.46
N LEU A 11 5.39 12.60 20.70
CA LEU A 11 4.03 12.54 21.27
C LEU A 11 3.92 13.14 22.68
N ASN A 12 5.02 13.11 23.45
CA ASN A 12 5.11 13.73 24.77
C ASN A 12 5.62 15.17 24.74
N HIS A 13 5.65 15.82 23.57
CA HIS A 13 6.15 17.19 23.38
C HIS A 13 7.59 17.39 23.90
N LYS A 14 8.44 16.37 23.74
CA LYS A 14 9.88 16.43 24.01
C LYS A 14 10.63 16.43 22.68
N ASP A 15 11.77 17.11 22.63
CA ASP A 15 12.62 17.12 21.44
C ASP A 15 13.18 15.72 21.17
N PRO A 16 12.83 15.09 20.04
CA PRO A 16 13.48 13.86 19.60
C PRO A 16 14.84 14.13 18.96
N ASP A 17 15.61 13.08 18.70
CA ASP A 17 16.89 13.17 17.96
C ASP A 17 16.72 13.54 16.48
N ARG A 18 15.53 13.32 15.90
CA ARG A 18 15.07 13.82 14.59
C ARG A 18 13.54 13.74 14.49
N ILE A 19 12.96 14.37 13.48
CA ILE A 19 11.52 14.29 13.18
C ILE A 19 11.12 12.82 12.95
N PRO A 20 10.12 12.27 13.66
CA PRO A 20 9.62 10.93 13.41
C PRO A 20 8.92 10.85 12.04
N VAL A 21 9.11 9.74 11.33
CA VAL A 21 8.59 9.55 9.97
C VAL A 21 7.58 8.39 9.92
N ASP A 22 6.45 8.62 9.26
CA ASP A 22 5.44 7.60 8.96
C ASP A 22 5.18 7.57 7.45
N PHE A 23 5.50 6.43 6.84
CA PHE A 23 5.08 6.10 5.48
C PHE A 23 4.52 4.67 5.46
N GLY A 24 3.29 4.53 4.99
CA GLY A 24 2.64 3.22 4.80
C GLY A 24 1.99 2.63 6.04
N SER A 25 1.96 3.31 7.19
CA SER A 25 1.33 2.75 8.40
C SER A 25 -0.21 2.78 8.38
N THR A 26 -0.81 3.69 7.60
CA THR A 26 -2.26 3.88 7.47
C THR A 26 -2.65 4.17 6.02
N PRO A 27 -3.96 4.12 5.68
CA PRO A 27 -4.43 4.55 4.36
C PRO A 27 -4.21 6.04 4.03
N VAL A 28 -3.92 6.87 5.04
CA VAL A 28 -3.63 8.31 4.84
C VAL A 28 -2.13 8.62 4.82
N THR A 29 -1.28 7.66 5.18
CA THR A 29 0.20 7.79 5.12
C THR A 29 0.81 6.90 4.02
N GLY A 30 -0.02 6.25 3.20
CA GLY A 30 0.43 5.35 2.13
C GLY A 30 1.05 6.06 0.93
N ILE A 31 1.72 5.27 0.09
CA ILE A 31 2.38 5.71 -1.13
C ILE A 31 1.79 4.95 -2.32
N HIS A 32 1.45 5.65 -3.40
CA HIS A 32 0.93 5.01 -4.60
C HIS A 32 1.92 3.96 -5.16
N VAL A 33 1.42 2.82 -5.65
CA VAL A 33 2.22 1.65 -6.09
C VAL A 33 3.32 1.99 -7.11
N LEU A 34 3.06 2.95 -8.00
CA LEU A 34 4.04 3.40 -8.99
C LEU A 34 5.21 4.15 -8.34
N ALA A 35 4.94 4.94 -7.31
CA ALA A 35 5.97 5.66 -6.58
C ALA A 35 6.80 4.70 -5.70
N VAL A 36 6.17 3.70 -5.09
CA VAL A 36 6.88 2.65 -4.32
C VAL A 36 7.90 1.93 -5.20
N GLU A 37 7.53 1.47 -6.40
CA GLU A 37 8.46 0.81 -7.32
C GLU A 37 9.63 1.73 -7.70
N ARG A 38 9.34 3.00 -7.98
CA ARG A 38 10.37 4.01 -8.31
C ARG A 38 11.30 4.27 -7.13
N LEU A 39 10.80 4.32 -5.91
CA LEU A 39 11.60 4.48 -4.69
C LEU A 39 12.49 3.26 -4.48
N ARG A 40 11.95 2.04 -4.59
CA ARG A 40 12.76 0.80 -4.53
C ARG A 40 13.89 0.83 -5.56
N LYS A 41 13.57 1.19 -6.81
CA LYS A 41 14.57 1.34 -7.88
C LYS A 41 15.61 2.42 -7.56
N TYR A 42 15.19 3.57 -7.05
CA TYR A 42 16.08 4.68 -6.70
C TYR A 42 17.09 4.28 -5.62
N TYR A 43 16.65 3.54 -4.61
CA TYR A 43 17.52 3.04 -3.54
C TYR A 43 18.31 1.76 -3.92
N GLY A 44 18.19 1.27 -5.16
CA GLY A 44 18.92 0.10 -5.64
C GLY A 44 18.43 -1.23 -5.08
N LEU A 45 17.20 -1.28 -4.56
CA LEU A 45 16.61 -2.52 -4.06
C LEU A 45 16.24 -3.48 -5.21
N PRO A 46 16.30 -4.80 -5.00
CA PRO A 46 15.89 -5.77 -6.01
C PRO A 46 14.46 -5.55 -6.49
N TYR A 47 14.26 -5.69 -7.79
CA TYR A 47 12.94 -5.60 -8.40
C TYR A 47 12.06 -6.74 -7.91
N ARG A 48 10.86 -6.37 -7.45
CA ARG A 48 9.71 -7.25 -7.26
C ARG A 48 8.44 -6.44 -7.53
N PRO A 49 7.40 -7.05 -8.14
CA PRO A 49 6.10 -6.41 -8.25
C PRO A 49 5.59 -5.93 -6.88
N VAL A 50 5.16 -4.67 -6.81
CA VAL A 50 4.66 -4.06 -5.57
C VAL A 50 3.28 -4.64 -5.24
N LYS A 51 3.07 -5.03 -3.98
CA LYS A 51 1.74 -5.43 -3.51
C LYS A 51 0.84 -4.21 -3.33
N VAL A 52 -0.35 -4.25 -3.91
CA VAL A 52 -1.41 -3.25 -3.69
C VAL A 52 -2.12 -3.61 -2.40
N ILE A 53 -1.79 -2.93 -1.30
CA ILE A 53 -2.34 -3.21 0.03
C ILE A 53 -3.65 -2.46 0.29
N GLU A 54 -3.88 -1.35 -0.43
CA GLU A 54 -5.14 -0.64 -0.42
C GLU A 54 -5.51 -0.28 -1.87
N PRO A 55 -6.42 -1.05 -2.49
CA PRO A 55 -6.78 -0.85 -3.90
C PRO A 55 -7.64 0.38 -4.19
N TYR A 56 -8.39 0.94 -3.24
CA TYR A 56 -9.24 2.12 -3.51
C TYR A 56 -8.40 3.34 -3.92
N GLN A 57 -7.22 3.49 -3.32
CA GLN A 57 -6.26 4.55 -3.64
C GLN A 57 -5.04 4.04 -4.42
N MET A 58 -4.98 2.75 -4.75
CA MET A 58 -3.82 2.07 -5.33
C MET A 58 -2.52 2.28 -4.52
N LEU A 59 -2.62 2.10 -3.19
CA LEU A 59 -1.47 2.20 -2.27
C LEU A 59 -0.65 0.91 -2.28
N GLY A 60 0.66 1.08 -2.40
CA GLY A 60 1.64 0.00 -2.42
C GLY A 60 2.18 -0.30 -1.03
N GLU A 61 2.55 -1.55 -0.80
CA GLU A 61 3.31 -1.97 0.37
C GLU A 61 4.66 -1.25 0.42
N VAL A 62 4.86 -0.39 1.41
CA VAL A 62 6.18 0.11 1.80
C VAL A 62 6.82 -0.98 2.65
N ASP A 63 7.50 -1.92 2.00
CA ASP A 63 8.07 -3.09 2.66
C ASP A 63 9.24 -2.75 3.62
N GLU A 64 9.67 -3.73 4.39
CA GLU A 64 10.67 -3.57 5.46
C GLU A 64 11.99 -2.96 4.97
N GLU A 65 12.52 -3.42 3.82
CA GLU A 65 13.76 -2.89 3.24
C GLU A 65 13.60 -1.41 2.86
N LEU A 66 12.47 -1.04 2.27
CA LEU A 66 12.20 0.34 1.90
C LEU A 66 11.98 1.23 3.14
N CYS A 67 11.26 0.72 4.14
CA CYS A 67 11.07 1.40 5.42
C CYS A 67 12.41 1.70 6.12
N GLU A 68 13.31 0.72 6.17
CA GLU A 68 14.61 0.87 6.81
C GLU A 68 15.45 1.96 6.13
N ILE A 69 15.55 1.91 4.80
CA ILE A 69 16.35 2.89 4.03
C ILE A 69 15.74 4.29 4.10
N MET A 70 14.41 4.40 4.10
CA MET A 70 13.71 5.69 4.23
C MET A 70 13.66 6.21 5.67
N GLY A 71 14.10 5.41 6.65
CA GLY A 71 14.11 5.77 8.06
C GLY A 71 12.72 5.90 8.67
N VAL A 72 11.75 5.09 8.21
CA VAL A 72 10.39 5.03 8.75
C VAL A 72 10.42 4.53 10.19
N ASP A 73 9.67 5.19 11.08
CA ASP A 73 9.68 4.96 12.51
C ASP A 73 8.47 4.16 13.03
N VAL A 74 7.47 3.93 12.17
CA VAL A 74 6.20 3.30 12.51
C VAL A 74 5.86 2.19 11.51
N ILE A 75 5.36 1.07 12.01
CA ILE A 75 4.76 0.02 11.17
C ILE A 75 3.23 0.08 11.30
N GLY A 76 2.53 -0.16 10.18
CA GLY A 76 1.08 -0.28 10.18
C GLY A 76 0.62 -1.61 10.75
N LEU A 77 -0.51 -1.61 11.47
CA LEU A 77 -1.28 -2.81 11.81
C LEU A 77 -2.60 -2.75 11.04
N PRO A 78 -2.61 -3.13 9.74
CA PRO A 78 -3.79 -3.00 8.93
C PRO A 78 -4.90 -3.92 9.42
N ALA A 79 -6.15 -3.50 9.21
CA ALA A 79 -7.28 -4.41 9.32
C ALA A 79 -7.14 -5.57 8.32
N ARG A 80 -7.82 -6.69 8.58
CA ARG A 80 -7.78 -7.84 7.67
C ARG A 80 -8.24 -7.49 6.26
N ASN A 81 -9.23 -6.63 6.15
CA ASN A 81 -9.91 -6.31 4.89
C ASN A 81 -9.53 -4.92 4.37
N THR A 82 -9.52 -4.78 3.05
CA THR A 82 -9.31 -3.52 2.33
C THR A 82 -10.54 -2.60 2.45
N MET A 83 -10.48 -1.38 1.90
CA MET A 83 -11.65 -0.50 1.83
C MET A 83 -12.77 -1.05 0.96
N PHE A 84 -12.46 -1.97 0.04
CA PHE A 84 -13.46 -2.72 -0.72
C PHE A 84 -14.01 -3.94 0.03
N GLY A 85 -13.57 -4.21 1.25
CA GLY A 85 -14.16 -5.23 2.13
C GLY A 85 -13.60 -6.64 1.97
N PHE A 86 -12.67 -6.89 1.03
CA PHE A 86 -12.03 -8.21 0.88
C PHE A 86 -10.64 -8.28 1.55
N PRO A 87 -10.15 -9.49 1.93
CA PRO A 87 -8.83 -9.63 2.55
C PRO A 87 -7.68 -9.55 1.54
N ASN A 88 -6.50 -9.15 2.02
CA ASN A 88 -5.25 -9.19 1.26
C ASN A 88 -4.54 -10.53 1.43
N GLU A 89 -4.82 -11.48 0.53
CA GLU A 89 -4.24 -12.82 0.55
C GLU A 89 -4.09 -13.37 -0.86
N ASN A 90 -3.25 -14.41 -1.00
CA ASN A 90 -3.08 -15.17 -2.25
C ASN A 90 -2.87 -14.26 -3.47
N TRP A 91 -1.79 -13.49 -3.40
CA TRP A 91 -1.44 -12.44 -4.37
C TRP A 91 -1.35 -12.97 -5.81
N LYS A 92 -1.96 -12.25 -6.75
CA LYS A 92 -1.88 -12.50 -8.20
C LYS A 92 -1.32 -11.29 -8.93
N GLU A 93 -0.65 -11.50 -10.04
CA GLU A 93 -0.18 -10.41 -10.89
C GLU A 93 -1.34 -9.67 -11.56
N PHE A 94 -1.21 -8.36 -11.65
CA PHE A 94 -2.13 -7.48 -12.36
C PHE A 94 -1.33 -6.44 -13.15
N LYS A 95 -1.72 -6.23 -14.42
CA LYS A 95 -1.11 -5.21 -15.28
C LYS A 95 -1.94 -3.93 -15.21
N THR A 96 -1.34 -2.89 -14.64
CA THR A 96 -1.98 -1.57 -14.53
C THR A 96 -2.05 -0.85 -15.87
N PHE A 97 -2.91 0.16 -15.97
CA PHE A 97 -3.07 1.00 -17.16
C PHE A 97 -1.81 1.78 -17.56
N TRP A 98 -0.93 2.09 -16.60
CA TRP A 98 0.37 2.73 -16.87
C TRP A 98 1.50 1.72 -17.14
N GLY A 99 1.18 0.44 -17.31
CA GLY A 99 2.13 -0.59 -17.71
C GLY A 99 2.97 -1.17 -16.57
N GLN A 100 2.72 -0.81 -15.31
CA GLN A 100 3.35 -1.45 -14.16
C GLN A 100 2.71 -2.82 -13.88
N THR A 101 3.54 -3.82 -13.58
CA THR A 101 3.08 -5.10 -13.03
C THR A 101 3.06 -5.01 -11.51
N VAL A 102 1.90 -5.22 -10.89
CA VAL A 102 1.69 -5.18 -9.44
C VAL A 102 1.09 -6.50 -8.96
N LEU A 103 1.08 -6.72 -7.65
CA LEU A 103 0.42 -7.84 -7.01
C LEU A 103 -0.86 -7.36 -6.33
N VAL A 104 -2.00 -7.94 -6.69
CA VAL A 104 -3.29 -7.66 -6.06
C VAL A 104 -3.81 -8.91 -5.35
N SER A 105 -4.70 -8.75 -4.39
CA SER A 105 -5.38 -9.89 -3.75
C SER A 105 -6.07 -10.77 -4.79
N GLN A 106 -6.19 -12.08 -4.53
CA GLN A 106 -7.04 -12.95 -5.37
C GLN A 106 -8.47 -12.40 -5.51
N HIS A 107 -8.95 -11.72 -4.45
CA HIS A 107 -10.27 -11.13 -4.32
C HIS A 107 -10.41 -9.75 -4.98
N PHE A 108 -9.34 -9.23 -5.58
CA PHE A 108 -9.40 -8.09 -6.50
C PHE A 108 -10.08 -8.56 -7.80
N VAL A 109 -11.40 -8.66 -7.75
CA VAL A 109 -12.27 -9.07 -8.86
C VAL A 109 -12.69 -7.82 -9.61
N THR A 110 -12.38 -7.80 -10.90
CA THR A 110 -12.63 -6.66 -11.77
C THR A 110 -13.19 -7.09 -13.11
N SER A 111 -13.87 -6.17 -13.79
CA SER A 111 -14.35 -6.33 -15.16
C SER A 111 -14.15 -5.02 -15.92
N PHE A 112 -14.25 -5.07 -17.25
CA PHE A 112 -14.27 -3.87 -18.08
C PHE A 112 -15.70 -3.56 -18.49
N ASP A 113 -16.08 -2.29 -18.46
CA ASP A 113 -17.34 -1.81 -19.00
C ASP A 113 -17.24 -1.51 -20.52
N GLU A 114 -18.33 -1.01 -21.11
CA GLU A 114 -18.38 -0.65 -22.54
C GLU A 114 -17.48 0.54 -22.91
N ASN A 115 -17.10 1.38 -21.94
CA ASN A 115 -16.21 2.52 -22.11
C ASN A 115 -14.73 2.12 -21.96
N GLY A 116 -14.46 0.89 -21.49
CA GLY A 116 -13.12 0.41 -21.17
C GLY A 116 -12.65 0.81 -19.77
N ASP A 117 -13.55 1.27 -18.91
CA ASP A 117 -13.26 1.53 -17.50
C ASP A 117 -13.12 0.21 -16.74
N LEU A 118 -12.15 0.14 -15.83
CA LEU A 118 -11.99 -1.01 -14.94
C LEU A 118 -12.94 -0.84 -13.76
N LEU A 119 -13.89 -1.75 -13.63
CA LEU A 119 -14.84 -1.82 -12.54
C LEU A 119 -14.35 -2.80 -11.49
N ILE A 120 -14.49 -2.47 -10.20
CA ILE A 120 -14.18 -3.37 -9.08
C ILE A 120 -15.43 -3.70 -8.26
N TYR A 121 -15.54 -4.96 -7.85
CA TYR A 121 -16.68 -5.47 -7.11
C TYR A 121 -16.42 -5.45 -5.59
N PRO A 122 -17.39 -4.96 -4.79
CA PRO A 122 -17.26 -4.95 -3.33
C PRO A 122 -17.14 -6.38 -2.81
N GLU A 123 -16.23 -6.62 -1.87
CA GLU A 123 -15.93 -7.92 -1.28
C GLU A 123 -15.55 -9.02 -2.31
N GLY A 124 -15.32 -8.66 -3.58
CA GLY A 124 -15.19 -9.61 -4.69
C GLY A 124 -16.52 -10.24 -5.14
N ASP A 125 -17.67 -9.72 -4.70
CA ASP A 125 -19.01 -10.21 -5.01
C ASP A 125 -19.55 -9.64 -6.33
N THR A 126 -19.56 -10.47 -7.37
CA THR A 126 -20.11 -10.11 -8.70
C THR A 126 -21.63 -10.12 -8.77
N THR A 127 -22.33 -10.56 -7.72
CA THR A 127 -23.80 -10.47 -7.66
C THR A 127 -24.28 -9.07 -7.27
N SER A 128 -23.39 -8.28 -6.65
CA SER A 128 -23.57 -6.86 -6.36
C SER A 128 -23.09 -5.98 -7.52
N ARG A 129 -23.57 -4.72 -7.55
CA ARG A 129 -23.05 -3.72 -8.51
C ARG A 129 -21.59 -3.37 -8.16
N PRO A 130 -20.77 -3.00 -9.16
CA PRO A 130 -19.42 -2.49 -8.90
C PRO A 130 -19.46 -1.23 -8.03
N SER A 131 -18.43 -1.05 -7.21
CA SER A 131 -18.32 0.00 -6.19
C SER A 131 -17.12 0.92 -6.40
N GLY A 132 -16.43 0.81 -7.54
CA GLY A 132 -15.28 1.61 -7.93
C GLY A 132 -14.82 1.28 -9.34
#